data_AF-A0A936UIV0-F1
#
_entry.id   AF-A0A936UIV0-F1
#
_cell.length_a   1.000
_cell.length_b   1.000
_cell.length_c   1.000
_cell.angle_alpha   90.00
_cell.angle_beta   90.00
_cell.angle_gamma   90.00
#
_symmetry.space_group_name_H-M   'P 1'
#
loop_
_entity.id
_entity.type
_entity.pdbx_description
1 polymer ?
#
loop_
_entity_poly.entity_id
_entity_poly.type
_entity_poly.pdbx_seq_one_letter_code
_entity_poly.pdbx_strand_id
1 'polypeptide(L)'
;MDTQTSVVTAATGAVTFYSTYASARTAANAGDLIQIWADLTDEQILLKDGVDIWIAPGRIIKTSNEMPLIIDNITGYTSPVNVNITGNGIFRNSSDKHKCVKITNSGSKITIMCDSIEGIGTDPEDSEWATVHIVNAAKFYLTCNKVSNVNQKAIYFDNEVADININADIIENGEYAGGDVISIKGDGILNANEVICRNNGSCLNHKAGTFIANILKLTSVNEDVESAGTVHLSDGTGTQNLTLFFDEIQNLSKEGGNAVTASEGILNLNGRYIYSKAGLSMDLRADADILVDEIISKTKGINIDNNPSSGNKKVIIDANIIEGSNGNDGVIRSATGSNYVVRNAKIKNTATSSPSIGIYIETGTNTLDQAIELENLIIVTGVDTTDFSLFRDGTTVGIIIKNLGLFVKKDKNTLVTFAIGTSTNYKYVVSTDVA
;
A
#
# COMPACT_ATOMS: atom_id res chain seq x y z
N MET A 1 0.36 -8.80 -48.28
CA MET A 1 -0.30 -8.11 -47.15
C MET A 1 0.24 -8.75 -45.91
N ASP A 2 1.03 -8.02 -45.13
CA ASP A 2 1.55 -8.55 -43.88
C ASP A 2 0.35 -8.84 -42.98
N THR A 3 0.09 -10.12 -42.73
CA THR A 3 -1.08 -10.59 -41.98
C THR A 3 -0.91 -10.21 -40.52
N GLN A 4 -1.58 -9.16 -40.08
CA GLN A 4 -1.44 -8.62 -38.73
C GLN A 4 -2.21 -9.44 -37.70
N THR A 5 -3.39 -9.95 -38.08
CA THR A 5 -4.29 -10.68 -37.18
C THR A 5 -4.94 -11.89 -37.86
N SER A 6 -5.35 -12.88 -37.07
CA SER A 6 -6.14 -14.02 -37.55
C SER A 6 -7.20 -14.44 -36.53
N VAL A 7 -8.27 -15.07 -37.01
CA VAL A 7 -9.28 -15.73 -36.17
C VAL A 7 -9.15 -17.23 -36.35
N VAL A 8 -9.06 -17.96 -35.23
CA VAL A 8 -9.14 -19.42 -35.18
C VAL A 8 -10.54 -19.80 -34.70
N THR A 9 -11.31 -20.45 -35.56
CA THR A 9 -12.69 -20.85 -35.23
C THR A 9 -12.70 -22.04 -34.26
N ALA A 10 -13.41 -21.92 -33.15
CA ALA A 10 -13.43 -22.93 -32.09
C ALA A 10 -13.93 -24.30 -32.57
N ALA A 11 -14.98 -24.30 -33.39
CA ALA A 11 -15.66 -25.50 -33.84
C ALA A 11 -14.86 -26.32 -34.87
N THR A 12 -13.95 -25.68 -35.62
CA THR A 12 -13.29 -26.29 -36.79
C THR A 12 -11.77 -26.20 -36.76
N GLY A 13 -11.20 -25.32 -35.93
CA GLY A 13 -9.77 -24.98 -35.96
C GLY A 13 -9.35 -24.20 -37.21
N ALA A 14 -10.29 -23.76 -38.06
CA ALA A 14 -9.97 -23.04 -39.28
C ALA A 14 -9.39 -21.66 -38.97
N VAL A 15 -8.33 -21.26 -39.69
CA VAL A 15 -7.66 -19.98 -39.52
C VAL A 15 -8.02 -19.05 -40.68
N THR A 16 -8.54 -17.87 -40.36
CA THR A 16 -8.81 -16.81 -41.34
C THR A 16 -8.02 -15.55 -40.98
N PHE A 17 -7.34 -14.95 -41.95
CA PHE A 17 -6.49 -13.78 -41.73
C PHE A 17 -7.22 -12.47 -42.04
N TYR A 18 -6.93 -11.46 -41.24
CA TYR A 18 -7.51 -10.12 -41.35
C TYR A 18 -6.41 -9.07 -41.31
N SER A 19 -6.67 -7.93 -41.97
CA SER A 19 -5.75 -6.80 -42.01
C SER A 19 -5.83 -5.90 -40.77
N THR A 20 -6.85 -6.05 -39.92
CA THR A 20 -7.02 -5.26 -38.68
C THR A 20 -7.70 -6.09 -37.60
N TYR A 21 -7.43 -5.77 -36.33
CA TYR A 21 -8.10 -6.36 -35.18
C TYR A 21 -9.61 -6.15 -35.24
N ALA A 22 -10.08 -4.96 -35.63
CA ALA A 22 -11.51 -4.66 -35.72
C ALA A 22 -12.25 -5.59 -36.69
N SER A 23 -11.61 -5.94 -37.81
CA SER A 23 -12.17 -6.87 -38.80
C SER A 23 -12.20 -8.31 -38.26
N ALA A 24 -11.11 -8.76 -37.63
CA ALA A 24 -11.05 -10.07 -36.97
C ALA A 24 -12.13 -10.21 -35.88
N ARG A 25 -12.27 -9.20 -35.02
CA ARG A 25 -13.29 -9.14 -33.96
C ARG A 25 -14.72 -9.21 -34.50
N THR A 26 -14.98 -8.54 -35.62
CA THR A 26 -16.31 -8.54 -36.23
C THR A 26 -16.68 -9.95 -36.69
N ALA A 27 -15.72 -10.69 -37.26
CA ALA A 27 -15.95 -12.03 -37.79
C ALA A 27 -15.93 -13.15 -36.73
N ALA A 28 -15.22 -12.96 -35.60
CA ALA A 28 -15.13 -13.96 -34.53
C ALA A 28 -16.47 -14.21 -33.82
N ASN A 29 -16.72 -15.41 -33.34
CA ASN A 29 -17.87 -15.79 -32.53
C ASN A 29 -17.43 -16.28 -31.15
N ALA A 30 -18.34 -16.32 -30.18
CA ALA A 30 -18.03 -16.84 -28.86
C ALA A 30 -17.43 -18.27 -28.96
N GLY A 31 -16.31 -18.48 -28.26
CA GLY A 31 -15.44 -19.65 -28.32
C GLY A 31 -14.19 -19.46 -29.19
N ASP A 32 -14.20 -18.52 -30.14
CA ASP A 32 -13.08 -18.30 -31.07
C ASP A 32 -11.87 -17.63 -30.40
N LEU A 33 -10.70 -17.75 -31.04
CA LEU A 33 -9.46 -17.11 -30.64
C LEU A 33 -8.98 -16.13 -31.70
N ILE A 34 -8.77 -14.87 -31.34
CA ILE A 34 -8.06 -13.89 -32.18
C ILE A 34 -6.56 -13.98 -31.88
N GLN A 35 -5.73 -14.18 -32.89
CA GLN A 35 -4.28 -14.18 -32.78
C GLN A 35 -3.69 -12.92 -33.43
N ILE A 36 -2.77 -12.26 -32.73
CA ILE A 36 -2.06 -11.07 -33.21
C ILE A 36 -0.59 -11.42 -33.43
N TRP A 37 -0.14 -11.36 -34.68
CA TRP A 37 1.18 -11.82 -35.12
C TRP A 37 2.16 -10.68 -35.45
N ALA A 38 1.66 -9.45 -35.55
CA ALA A 38 2.42 -8.25 -35.88
C ALA A 38 2.17 -7.14 -34.86
N ASP A 39 3.03 -6.12 -34.88
CA ASP A 39 2.80 -4.91 -34.09
C ASP A 39 1.55 -4.21 -34.61
N LEU A 40 0.72 -3.73 -33.68
CA LEU A 40 -0.46 -2.94 -34.01
C LEU A 40 -0.22 -1.51 -33.54
N THR A 41 -0.54 -0.55 -34.41
CA THR A 41 -0.40 0.88 -34.13
C THR A 41 -1.73 1.55 -34.33
N ASP A 42 -2.18 2.30 -33.32
CA ASP A 42 -3.41 3.09 -33.32
C ASP A 42 -4.69 2.25 -33.52
N GLU A 43 -4.63 0.97 -33.15
CA GLU A 43 -5.78 0.07 -33.10
C GLU A 43 -6.24 -0.17 -31.66
N GLN A 44 -7.54 0.04 -31.39
CA GLN A 44 -8.16 -0.29 -30.11
C GLN A 44 -8.56 -1.77 -30.06
N ILE A 45 -8.15 -2.44 -28.98
CA ILE A 45 -8.57 -3.79 -28.60
C ILE A 45 -9.91 -3.69 -27.85
N LEU A 46 -10.98 -3.51 -28.60
CA LEU A 46 -12.35 -3.63 -28.08
C LEU A 46 -12.66 -5.11 -27.81
N LEU A 47 -12.97 -5.45 -26.57
CA LEU A 47 -13.26 -6.84 -26.19
C LEU A 47 -14.60 -7.32 -26.79
N LYS A 48 -14.75 -8.64 -26.89
CA LYS A 48 -15.97 -9.30 -27.37
C LYS A 48 -16.24 -10.52 -26.51
N ASP A 49 -17.45 -10.63 -25.98
CA ASP A 49 -17.81 -11.70 -25.05
C ASP A 49 -17.53 -13.10 -25.63
N GLY A 50 -16.83 -13.91 -24.84
CA GLY A 50 -16.46 -15.27 -25.19
C GLY A 50 -15.39 -15.40 -26.27
N VAL A 51 -14.76 -14.31 -26.73
CA VAL A 51 -13.68 -14.35 -27.73
C VAL A 51 -12.35 -14.05 -27.07
N ASP A 52 -11.48 -15.04 -26.98
CA ASP A 52 -10.15 -14.89 -26.39
C ASP A 52 -9.17 -14.25 -27.39
N ILE A 53 -8.09 -13.70 -26.85
CA ILE A 53 -7.04 -13.05 -27.63
C ILE A 53 -5.69 -13.65 -27.24
N TRP A 54 -4.87 -13.97 -28.24
CA TRP A 54 -3.48 -14.36 -28.06
C TRP A 54 -2.58 -13.42 -28.83
N ILE A 55 -1.53 -12.93 -28.17
CA ILE A 55 -0.57 -12.00 -28.74
C ILE A 55 0.79 -12.69 -28.81
N ALA A 56 1.37 -12.72 -30.01
CA ALA A 56 2.69 -13.30 -30.18
C ALA A 56 3.71 -12.57 -29.29
N PRO A 57 4.70 -13.29 -28.70
CA PRO A 57 5.70 -12.68 -27.84
C PRO A 57 6.46 -11.52 -28.52
N GLY A 58 6.70 -10.45 -27.76
CA GLY A 58 7.47 -9.29 -28.22
C GLY A 58 6.73 -8.36 -29.18
N ARG A 59 5.45 -8.62 -29.46
CA ARG A 59 4.63 -7.70 -30.27
C ARG A 59 4.22 -6.49 -29.46
N ILE A 60 4.35 -5.33 -30.09
CA ILE A 60 3.98 -4.05 -29.49
C ILE A 60 2.61 -3.66 -30.02
N ILE A 61 1.65 -3.56 -29.12
CA ILE A 61 0.34 -2.99 -29.38
C ILE A 61 0.37 -1.58 -28.78
N LYS A 62 0.35 -0.57 -29.63
CA LYS A 62 0.46 0.81 -29.20
C LYS A 62 -0.62 1.70 -29.77
N THR A 63 -0.97 2.73 -29.02
CA THR A 63 -1.83 3.81 -29.50
C THR A 63 -1.27 5.15 -29.05
N SER A 64 -1.37 6.13 -29.94
CA SER A 64 -1.18 7.54 -29.67
C SER A 64 -2.50 8.31 -29.71
N ASN A 65 -3.57 7.66 -30.17
CA ASN A 65 -4.91 8.22 -30.21
C ASN A 65 -5.45 8.49 -28.80
N GLU A 66 -6.35 9.47 -28.73
CA GLU A 66 -7.08 9.85 -27.52
C GLU A 66 -8.16 8.79 -27.14
N MET A 67 -7.75 7.55 -26.91
CA MET A 67 -8.63 6.46 -26.49
C MET A 67 -7.88 5.36 -25.72
N PRO A 68 -8.58 4.58 -24.85
CA PRO A 68 -7.97 3.43 -24.19
C PRO A 68 -7.56 2.36 -25.19
N LEU A 69 -6.43 1.68 -24.94
CA LEU A 69 -5.95 0.62 -25.82
C LEU A 69 -6.80 -0.65 -25.72
N ILE A 70 -7.13 -1.09 -24.51
CA ILE A 70 -8.01 -2.23 -24.21
C ILE A 70 -9.25 -1.71 -23.50
N ILE A 71 -10.42 -2.08 -23.99
CA ILE A 71 -11.69 -1.65 -23.39
C ILE A 71 -12.79 -2.71 -23.51
N ASP A 72 -13.58 -2.89 -22.46
CA ASP A 72 -14.70 -3.83 -22.45
C ASP A 72 -16.00 -3.28 -23.06
N ASN A 73 -16.11 -1.95 -23.16
CA ASN A 73 -17.32 -1.27 -23.59
C ASN A 73 -16.98 0.07 -24.26
N ILE A 74 -17.56 0.32 -25.44
CA ILE A 74 -17.66 1.65 -26.07
C ILE A 74 -19.13 1.97 -26.29
N THR A 75 -19.47 3.26 -26.40
CA THR A 75 -20.85 3.76 -26.62
C THR A 75 -21.67 2.83 -27.51
N GLY A 76 -22.62 2.10 -26.89
CA GLY A 76 -23.47 1.10 -27.56
C GLY A 76 -23.24 -0.37 -27.17
N TYR A 77 -22.18 -0.71 -26.43
CA TYR A 77 -21.86 -2.10 -26.03
C TYR A 77 -21.90 -2.31 -24.50
N THR A 78 -23.08 -2.29 -23.91
CA THR A 78 -23.26 -2.41 -22.45
C THR A 78 -23.29 -3.83 -21.90
N SER A 79 -23.06 -4.84 -22.75
CA SER A 79 -23.06 -6.24 -22.29
C SER A 79 -21.73 -6.60 -21.61
N PRO A 80 -21.76 -7.37 -20.51
CA PRO A 80 -20.54 -7.84 -19.89
C PRO A 80 -19.78 -8.77 -20.84
N VAL A 81 -18.46 -8.81 -20.70
CA VAL A 81 -17.60 -9.70 -21.50
C VAL A 81 -16.77 -10.60 -20.60
N ASN A 82 -16.58 -11.86 -21.01
CA ASN A 82 -15.63 -12.78 -20.43
C ASN A 82 -14.52 -13.06 -21.44
N VAL A 83 -13.30 -12.54 -21.20
CA VAL A 83 -12.19 -12.58 -22.17
C VAL A 83 -10.87 -12.82 -21.46
N ASN A 84 -10.05 -13.70 -22.04
CA ASN A 84 -8.65 -13.88 -21.71
C ASN A 84 -7.77 -13.31 -22.83
N ILE A 85 -6.84 -12.42 -22.46
CA ILE A 85 -5.74 -11.98 -23.31
C ILE A 85 -4.49 -12.72 -22.82
N THR A 86 -3.89 -13.49 -23.71
CA THR A 86 -2.75 -14.36 -23.39
C THR A 86 -1.54 -14.07 -24.29
N GLY A 87 -0.38 -14.59 -23.89
CA GLY A 87 0.90 -14.33 -24.55
C GLY A 87 1.67 -13.18 -23.90
N ASN A 88 2.84 -12.86 -24.44
CA ASN A 88 3.78 -11.90 -23.86
C ASN A 88 3.90 -10.66 -24.76
N GLY A 89 2.76 -10.02 -25.01
CA GLY A 89 2.68 -8.76 -25.74
C GLY A 89 3.10 -7.57 -24.88
N ILE A 90 3.44 -6.45 -25.52
CA ILE A 90 3.76 -5.17 -24.89
C ILE A 90 2.65 -4.18 -25.23
N PHE A 91 2.04 -3.58 -24.21
CA PHE A 91 0.97 -2.60 -24.37
C PHE A 91 1.49 -1.20 -24.06
N ARG A 92 1.34 -0.27 -25.01
CA ARG A 92 1.77 1.13 -24.83
C ARG A 92 0.68 2.11 -25.19
N ASN A 93 0.30 2.96 -24.25
CA ASN A 93 -0.49 4.14 -24.57
C ASN A 93 0.38 5.38 -24.39
N SER A 94 0.76 5.99 -25.51
CA SER A 94 1.54 7.23 -25.54
C SER A 94 0.66 8.48 -25.62
N SER A 95 -0.66 8.33 -25.52
CA SER A 95 -1.54 9.46 -25.25
C SER A 95 -1.43 9.83 -23.78
N ASP A 96 -1.30 11.12 -23.56
CA ASP A 96 -1.19 11.74 -22.26
C ASP A 96 -2.52 11.70 -21.47
N LYS A 97 -3.65 11.60 -22.18
CA LYS A 97 -5.01 11.62 -21.64
C LYS A 97 -5.66 10.24 -21.44
N HIS A 98 -5.04 9.14 -21.90
CA HIS A 98 -5.73 7.85 -21.97
C HIS A 98 -4.96 6.66 -21.40
N LYS A 99 -5.74 5.68 -20.95
CA LYS A 99 -5.32 4.46 -20.26
C LYS A 99 -4.81 3.41 -21.23
N CYS A 100 -3.96 2.49 -20.81
CA CYS A 100 -3.79 1.24 -21.55
C CYS A 100 -5.03 0.36 -21.41
N VAL A 101 -5.53 0.18 -20.19
CA VAL A 101 -6.70 -0.66 -19.90
C VAL A 101 -7.79 0.17 -19.25
N LYS A 102 -9.01 0.11 -19.79
CA LYS A 102 -10.22 0.67 -19.16
C LYS A 102 -11.32 -0.39 -19.10
N ILE A 103 -11.68 -0.87 -17.91
CA ILE A 103 -12.79 -1.81 -17.71
C ILE A 103 -13.92 -1.10 -16.97
N THR A 104 -15.13 -1.14 -17.50
CA THR A 104 -16.25 -0.31 -17.02
C THR A 104 -17.48 -1.09 -16.59
N ASN A 105 -17.66 -2.31 -17.10
CA ASN A 105 -18.85 -3.10 -16.85
C ASN A 105 -18.67 -3.99 -15.62
N SER A 106 -19.57 -3.85 -14.64
CA SER A 106 -19.53 -4.62 -13.39
C SER A 106 -19.73 -6.13 -13.56
N GLY A 107 -20.22 -6.59 -14.71
CA GLY A 107 -20.31 -8.02 -15.03
C GLY A 107 -19.11 -8.58 -15.79
N SER A 108 -18.17 -7.74 -16.24
CA SER A 108 -17.01 -8.18 -17.04
C SER A 108 -16.03 -9.00 -16.22
N LYS A 109 -15.48 -10.04 -16.83
CA LYS A 109 -14.46 -10.93 -16.28
C LYS A 109 -13.27 -10.95 -17.21
N ILE A 110 -12.20 -10.27 -16.82
CA ILE A 110 -11.06 -10.04 -17.70
C ILE A 110 -9.81 -10.66 -17.10
N THR A 111 -9.05 -11.38 -17.93
CA THR A 111 -7.69 -11.84 -17.60
C THR A 111 -6.73 -11.29 -18.65
N ILE A 112 -5.63 -10.67 -18.24
CA ILE A 112 -4.59 -10.15 -19.14
C ILE A 112 -3.23 -10.72 -18.74
N MET A 113 -2.56 -11.35 -19.68
CA MET A 113 -1.14 -11.70 -19.60
C MET A 113 -0.34 -10.83 -20.56
N CYS A 114 0.81 -10.33 -20.11
CA CYS A 114 1.66 -9.49 -20.93
C CYS A 114 3.12 -9.51 -20.48
N ASP A 115 3.99 -8.90 -21.28
CA ASP A 115 5.36 -8.57 -20.86
C ASP A 115 5.35 -7.23 -20.11
N SER A 116 4.86 -6.15 -20.73
CA SER A 116 4.69 -4.86 -20.08
C SER A 116 3.41 -4.11 -20.47
N ILE A 117 2.91 -3.28 -19.55
CA ILE A 117 1.89 -2.26 -19.81
C ILE A 117 2.42 -0.90 -19.37
N GLU A 118 2.47 0.04 -20.31
CA GLU A 118 3.12 1.34 -20.14
C GLU A 118 2.19 2.48 -20.59
N GLY A 119 1.75 3.32 -19.65
CA GLY A 119 0.95 4.53 -19.94
C GLY A 119 1.70 5.82 -19.59
N ILE A 120 1.23 6.96 -20.10
CA ILE A 120 1.81 8.28 -19.78
C ILE A 120 1.07 8.97 -18.63
N GLY A 121 -0.25 9.20 -18.76
CA GLY A 121 -1.14 9.90 -17.82
C GLY A 121 -0.63 11.26 -17.31
N THR A 122 -1.21 12.41 -17.73
CA THR A 122 -0.58 13.72 -17.48
C THR A 122 -1.30 14.73 -16.60
N ASP A 123 -2.60 14.63 -16.37
CA ASP A 123 -3.28 15.67 -15.59
C ASP A 123 -3.43 15.25 -14.10
N PRO A 124 -3.21 16.16 -13.13
CA PRO A 124 -3.18 15.84 -11.70
C PRO A 124 -4.55 15.69 -11.07
N GLU A 125 -5.59 16.26 -11.68
CA GLU A 125 -6.89 16.43 -11.02
C GLU A 125 -7.87 15.30 -11.35
N ASP A 126 -7.62 14.55 -12.42
CA ASP A 126 -8.45 13.41 -12.79
C ASP A 126 -7.75 12.08 -12.45
N SER A 127 -8.28 11.45 -11.40
CA SER A 127 -7.91 10.10 -11.01
C SER A 127 -8.09 9.07 -12.15
N GLU A 128 -8.80 9.42 -13.21
CA GLU A 128 -8.98 8.56 -14.36
C GLU A 128 -7.65 8.15 -15.04
N TRP A 129 -6.56 8.90 -15.09
CA TRP A 129 -5.44 8.57 -16.02
C TRP A 129 -4.42 7.52 -15.57
N ALA A 130 -4.89 6.47 -14.90
CA ALA A 130 -4.08 5.30 -14.61
C ALA A 130 -3.72 4.49 -15.87
N THR A 131 -2.60 3.75 -15.82
CA THR A 131 -2.24 2.83 -16.92
C THR A 131 -3.25 1.69 -17.01
N VAL A 132 -3.59 1.11 -15.86
CA VAL A 132 -4.70 0.17 -15.70
C VAL A 132 -5.78 0.83 -14.85
N HIS A 133 -6.93 1.12 -15.46
CA HIS A 133 -8.08 1.72 -14.78
C HIS A 133 -9.29 0.81 -14.81
N ILE A 134 -9.73 0.40 -13.63
CA ILE A 134 -10.90 -0.45 -13.45
C ILE A 134 -11.99 0.38 -12.78
N VAL A 135 -12.97 0.81 -13.57
CA VAL A 135 -14.14 1.51 -13.05
C VAL A 135 -15.04 0.51 -12.33
N ASN A 136 -15.35 -0.62 -12.98
CA ASN A 136 -16.03 -1.77 -12.38
C ASN A 136 -15.58 -3.05 -13.09
N ALA A 137 -15.65 -4.18 -12.39
CA ALA A 137 -15.53 -5.51 -12.96
C ALA A 137 -16.14 -6.54 -12.00
N ALA A 138 -16.57 -7.70 -12.51
CA ALA A 138 -16.86 -8.85 -11.67
C ALA A 138 -15.55 -9.56 -11.27
N LYS A 139 -14.56 -9.55 -12.16
CA LYS A 139 -13.23 -10.14 -11.98
C LYS A 139 -12.21 -9.40 -12.84
N PHE A 140 -11.03 -9.11 -12.29
CA PHE A 140 -9.92 -8.55 -13.04
C PHE A 140 -8.57 -9.18 -12.65
N TYR A 141 -8.00 -9.97 -13.57
CA TYR A 141 -6.72 -10.64 -13.38
C TYR A 141 -5.66 -10.05 -14.31
N LEU A 142 -4.49 -9.76 -13.77
CA LEU A 142 -3.34 -9.21 -14.51
C LEU A 142 -2.08 -10.00 -14.17
N THR A 143 -1.35 -10.46 -15.18
CA THR A 143 -0.02 -11.07 -15.03
C THR A 143 0.93 -10.44 -16.03
N CYS A 144 1.84 -9.59 -15.57
CA CYS A 144 2.75 -8.85 -16.44
C CYS A 144 4.10 -8.66 -15.77
N ASN A 145 5.21 -8.73 -16.49
CA ASN A 145 6.52 -8.46 -15.87
C ASN A 145 6.61 -7.01 -15.36
N LYS A 146 6.04 -6.05 -16.10
CA LYS A 146 6.05 -4.63 -15.71
C LYS A 146 4.71 -3.92 -15.91
N VAL A 147 4.31 -3.12 -14.93
CA VAL A 147 3.22 -2.14 -15.07
C VAL A 147 3.76 -0.77 -14.69
N SER A 148 3.74 0.19 -15.61
CA SER A 148 4.29 1.51 -15.34
C SER A 148 3.47 2.65 -15.90
N ASN A 149 3.47 3.76 -15.18
CA ASN A 149 2.90 5.02 -15.63
C ASN A 149 3.95 6.14 -15.56
N VAL A 150 4.10 6.94 -16.61
CA VAL A 150 5.15 7.98 -16.63
C VAL A 150 4.89 9.10 -15.63
N ASN A 151 3.65 9.57 -15.43
CA ASN A 151 3.40 10.68 -14.48
C ASN A 151 2.29 10.41 -13.47
N GLN A 152 1.57 9.30 -13.55
CA GLN A 152 0.37 9.07 -12.74
C GLN A 152 0.34 7.67 -12.10
N LYS A 153 -0.86 7.19 -11.76
CA LYS A 153 -1.11 5.88 -11.17
C LYS A 153 -0.79 4.76 -12.15
N ALA A 154 -0.10 3.72 -11.71
CA ALA A 154 0.06 2.50 -12.49
C ALA A 154 -1.27 1.73 -12.54
N ILE A 155 -1.89 1.53 -11.38
CA ILE A 155 -3.11 0.72 -11.22
C ILE A 155 -4.12 1.46 -10.34
N TYR A 156 -5.36 1.56 -10.82
CA TYR A 156 -6.42 2.25 -10.10
C TYR A 156 -7.79 1.59 -10.26
N PHE A 157 -8.48 1.43 -9.13
CA PHE A 157 -9.86 0.93 -9.04
C PHE A 157 -10.78 2.03 -8.49
N ASP A 158 -11.79 2.44 -9.27
CA ASP A 158 -12.77 3.47 -8.83
C ASP A 158 -13.74 2.91 -7.79
N ASN A 159 -14.23 1.69 -8.04
CA ASN A 159 -15.23 1.01 -7.23
C ASN A 159 -14.70 -0.35 -6.77
N GLU A 160 -15.37 -0.92 -5.78
CA GLU A 160 -15.05 -2.25 -5.24
C GLU A 160 -15.22 -3.34 -6.30
N VAL A 161 -14.19 -4.17 -6.45
CA VAL A 161 -14.19 -5.37 -7.30
C VAL A 161 -14.02 -6.61 -6.43
N ALA A 162 -14.88 -7.61 -6.62
CA ALA A 162 -14.94 -8.77 -5.72
C ALA A 162 -13.84 -9.83 -5.96
N ASP A 163 -13.14 -9.80 -7.09
CA ASP A 163 -12.15 -10.81 -7.46
C ASP A 163 -11.00 -10.19 -8.25
N ILE A 164 -9.97 -9.77 -7.52
CA ILE A 164 -8.76 -9.14 -8.05
C ILE A 164 -7.57 -10.10 -7.90
N ASN A 165 -6.78 -10.28 -8.95
CA ASN A 165 -5.51 -11.00 -8.88
C ASN A 165 -4.46 -10.33 -9.77
N ILE A 166 -3.47 -9.69 -9.16
CA ILE A 166 -2.42 -8.97 -9.87
C ILE A 166 -1.09 -9.65 -9.55
N ASN A 167 -0.35 -10.04 -10.59
CA ASN A 167 1.01 -10.57 -10.48
C ASN A 167 1.91 -9.73 -11.38
N ALA A 168 2.87 -9.02 -10.81
CA ALA A 168 3.85 -8.31 -11.61
C ALA A 168 5.22 -8.23 -10.96
N ASP A 169 6.31 -8.31 -11.73
CA ASP A 169 7.64 -8.18 -11.11
C ASP A 169 7.86 -6.76 -10.60
N ILE A 170 7.54 -5.75 -11.43
CA ILE A 170 7.72 -4.34 -11.12
C ILE A 170 6.44 -3.55 -11.38
N ILE A 171 6.04 -2.72 -10.40
CA ILE A 171 5.00 -1.71 -10.58
C ILE A 171 5.58 -0.34 -10.21
N GLU A 172 5.55 0.62 -11.12
CA GLU A 172 6.16 1.93 -10.85
C GLU A 172 5.39 3.09 -11.46
N ASN A 173 5.70 4.29 -10.97
CA ASN A 173 5.40 5.52 -11.66
C ASN A 173 6.61 6.45 -11.78
N GLY A 174 6.47 7.51 -12.57
CA GLY A 174 7.44 8.60 -12.62
C GLY A 174 7.11 9.75 -11.67
N GLU A 175 7.92 10.80 -11.76
CA GLU A 175 7.91 11.94 -10.83
C GLU A 175 6.78 12.90 -11.16
N TYR A 176 5.83 13.08 -10.23
CA TYR A 176 4.70 13.98 -10.45
C TYR A 176 3.98 14.42 -9.17
N ALA A 177 3.16 15.47 -9.30
CA ALA A 177 2.32 15.99 -8.25
C ALA A 177 1.04 15.17 -8.02
N GLY A 178 1.14 14.14 -7.19
CA GLY A 178 0.00 13.42 -6.60
C GLY A 178 -0.29 12.05 -7.20
N GLY A 179 -1.22 11.33 -6.56
CA GLY A 179 -1.75 10.02 -6.98
C GLY A 179 -0.96 8.81 -6.47
N ASP A 180 -1.60 7.86 -5.79
CA ASP A 180 -0.93 6.58 -5.43
C ASP A 180 -0.53 5.77 -6.67
N VAL A 181 0.64 5.10 -6.65
CA VAL A 181 1.06 4.17 -7.72
C VAL A 181 0.00 3.10 -7.91
N ILE A 182 -0.46 2.51 -6.80
CA ILE A 182 -1.48 1.49 -6.73
C ILE A 182 -2.58 1.97 -5.78
N SER A 183 -3.81 2.08 -6.27
CA SER A 183 -4.98 2.36 -5.44
C SER A 183 -6.06 1.32 -5.69
N ILE A 184 -6.35 0.50 -4.67
CA ILE A 184 -7.22 -0.68 -4.78
C ILE A 184 -8.47 -0.50 -3.92
N LYS A 185 -9.59 -0.95 -4.48
CA LYS A 185 -10.88 -1.12 -3.80
C LYS A 185 -11.41 -2.49 -4.19
N GLY A 186 -11.55 -3.40 -3.23
CA GLY A 186 -12.08 -4.73 -3.47
C GLY A 186 -11.33 -5.85 -2.75
N ASP A 187 -11.71 -7.06 -3.11
CA ASP A 187 -11.18 -8.29 -2.52
C ASP A 187 -10.20 -8.95 -3.49
N GLY A 188 -9.07 -9.45 -2.97
CA GLY A 188 -8.12 -10.14 -3.82
C GLY A 188 -6.68 -10.20 -3.34
N ILE A 189 -5.79 -10.44 -4.30
CA ILE A 189 -4.36 -10.66 -4.07
C ILE A 189 -3.51 -9.81 -5.04
N LEU A 190 -2.42 -9.25 -4.52
CA LEU A 190 -1.34 -8.63 -5.30
C LEU A 190 -0.01 -9.31 -4.97
N ASN A 191 0.72 -9.77 -5.98
CA ASN A 191 2.09 -10.25 -5.83
C ASN A 191 3.02 -9.36 -6.66
N ALA A 192 4.05 -8.80 -6.03
CA ALA A 192 5.11 -8.09 -6.73
C ALA A 192 6.50 -8.22 -6.10
N ASN A 193 7.55 -8.09 -6.92
CA ASN A 193 8.90 -8.02 -6.38
C ASN A 193 9.19 -6.60 -5.89
N GLU A 194 8.86 -5.59 -6.70
CA GLU A 194 9.15 -4.21 -6.37
C GLU A 194 8.03 -3.24 -6.76
N VAL A 195 7.69 -2.34 -5.86
CA VAL A 195 6.83 -1.18 -6.13
C VAL A 195 7.61 0.10 -5.86
N ILE A 196 7.72 0.95 -6.88
CA ILE A 196 8.48 2.21 -6.80
C ILE A 196 7.52 3.39 -6.98
N CYS A 197 7.41 4.21 -5.94
CA CYS A 197 6.69 5.48 -5.96
C CYS A 197 7.67 6.64 -6.11
N ARG A 198 7.57 7.36 -7.22
CA ARG A 198 8.36 8.57 -7.50
C ARG A 198 7.54 9.85 -7.39
N ASN A 199 6.23 9.75 -7.26
CA ASN A 199 5.32 10.88 -7.18
C ASN A 199 4.91 11.22 -5.74
N ASN A 200 4.04 12.22 -5.57
CA ASN A 200 3.62 12.73 -4.25
C ASN A 200 2.59 11.84 -3.53
N GLY A 201 2.20 10.70 -4.10
CA GLY A 201 1.27 9.74 -3.49
C GLY A 201 1.98 8.64 -2.68
N SER A 202 1.25 7.55 -2.43
CA SER A 202 1.81 6.34 -1.81
C SER A 202 2.12 5.24 -2.84
N CYS A 203 2.99 4.29 -2.49
CA CYS A 203 3.21 3.10 -3.32
C CYS A 203 1.95 2.23 -3.39
N LEU A 204 1.28 2.06 -2.26
CA LEU A 204 0.07 1.25 -2.13
C LEU A 204 -0.93 1.96 -1.23
N ASN A 205 -2.14 2.18 -1.76
CA ASN A 205 -3.29 2.67 -1.02
C ASN A 205 -4.46 1.69 -1.13
N HIS A 206 -4.85 1.07 -0.01
CA HIS A 206 -6.00 0.18 0.04
C HIS A 206 -7.20 0.89 0.67
N LYS A 207 -8.31 0.95 -0.07
CA LYS A 207 -9.44 1.84 0.25
C LYS A 207 -10.75 1.14 0.58
N ALA A 208 -10.90 -0.14 0.24
CA ALA A 208 -12.09 -0.92 0.54
C ALA A 208 -11.85 -2.43 0.31
N GLY A 209 -12.62 -3.29 0.98
CA GLY A 209 -12.52 -4.75 0.83
C GLY A 209 -11.38 -5.40 1.62
N THR A 210 -11.20 -6.71 1.44
CA THR A 210 -10.17 -7.54 2.09
C THR A 210 -9.09 -7.95 1.09
N PHE A 211 -7.87 -7.49 1.31
CA PHE A 211 -6.81 -7.62 0.32
C PHE A 211 -5.50 -8.16 0.92
N ILE A 212 -4.88 -9.11 0.22
CA ILE A 212 -3.59 -9.69 0.60
C ILE A 212 -2.55 -9.23 -0.41
N ALA A 213 -1.51 -8.54 0.04
CA ALA A 213 -0.41 -8.12 -0.79
C ALA A 213 0.88 -8.84 -0.35
N ASN A 214 1.56 -9.50 -1.30
CA ASN A 214 2.91 -10.02 -1.12
C ASN A 214 3.85 -9.18 -1.98
N ILE A 215 4.51 -8.20 -1.38
CA ILE A 215 5.38 -7.26 -2.11
C ILE A 215 6.74 -7.26 -1.44
N LEU A 216 7.78 -7.78 -2.10
CA LEU A 216 9.10 -7.88 -1.46
C LEU A 216 9.62 -6.50 -1.04
N LYS A 217 9.50 -5.49 -1.92
CA LYS A 217 9.97 -4.14 -1.62
C LYS A 217 9.02 -3.04 -2.09
N LEU A 218 8.70 -2.10 -1.20
CA LEU A 218 8.03 -0.85 -1.53
C LEU A 218 8.96 0.33 -1.24
N THR A 219 9.19 1.20 -2.22
CA THR A 219 10.10 2.36 -2.05
C THR A 219 9.47 3.64 -2.56
N SER A 220 9.31 4.62 -1.67
CA SER A 220 9.00 6.00 -2.03
C SER A 220 10.30 6.82 -2.11
N VAL A 221 10.55 7.48 -3.25
CA VAL A 221 11.80 8.24 -3.51
C VAL A 221 11.56 9.70 -3.87
N ASN A 222 10.40 10.25 -3.51
CA ASN A 222 10.02 11.60 -3.89
C ASN A 222 10.94 12.68 -3.29
N GLU A 223 11.22 13.72 -4.07
CA GLU A 223 12.09 14.81 -3.67
C GLU A 223 11.41 15.89 -2.80
N ASP A 224 10.09 16.18 -2.94
CA ASP A 224 9.59 17.52 -2.59
C ASP A 224 8.32 17.60 -1.71
N VAL A 225 7.79 16.50 -1.16
CA VAL A 225 6.49 16.54 -0.44
C VAL A 225 6.45 15.86 0.93
N GLU A 226 5.90 16.58 1.91
CA GLU A 226 5.72 16.15 3.30
C GLU A 226 4.64 15.06 3.50
N SER A 227 3.74 14.87 2.54
CA SER A 227 2.65 13.88 2.61
C SER A 227 2.92 12.57 1.85
N ALA A 228 4.04 12.44 1.14
CA ALA A 228 4.32 11.29 0.28
C ALA A 228 4.68 10.04 1.11
N GLY A 229 3.69 9.17 1.36
CA GLY A 229 3.90 7.94 2.13
C GLY A 229 4.35 6.74 1.29
N THR A 230 4.53 5.58 1.92
CA THR A 230 4.81 4.32 1.20
C THR A 230 3.59 3.41 1.19
N VAL A 231 3.02 3.09 2.35
CA VAL A 231 1.81 2.26 2.47
C VAL A 231 0.71 3.02 3.19
N HIS A 232 -0.45 3.16 2.56
CA HIS A 232 -1.62 3.84 3.08
C HIS A 232 -2.82 2.89 3.22
N LEU A 233 -3.47 3.00 4.37
CA LEU A 233 -4.82 2.50 4.63
C LEU A 233 -5.67 3.72 5.05
N SER A 234 -6.07 4.52 4.07
CA SER A 234 -6.75 5.81 4.25
C SER A 234 -7.68 6.13 3.09
N ASP A 235 -8.50 7.18 3.25
CA ASP A 235 -9.37 7.71 2.19
C ASP A 235 -10.34 6.65 1.63
N GLY A 236 -10.79 5.77 2.51
CA GLY A 236 -11.56 4.58 2.17
C GLY A 236 -12.98 4.60 2.72
N THR A 237 -13.55 3.40 2.88
CA THR A 237 -14.89 3.20 3.46
C THR A 237 -14.85 3.05 4.98
N GLY A 238 -13.67 2.89 5.57
CA GLY A 238 -13.48 2.50 6.97
C GLY A 238 -13.54 0.99 7.21
N THR A 239 -13.93 0.19 6.22
CA THR A 239 -14.09 -1.27 6.33
C THR A 239 -12.95 -2.05 5.68
N GLN A 240 -11.98 -1.37 5.08
CA GLN A 240 -10.84 -2.01 4.43
C GLN A 240 -10.01 -2.86 5.39
N ASN A 241 -9.59 -4.03 4.94
CA ASN A 241 -8.70 -4.95 5.66
C ASN A 241 -7.51 -5.31 4.75
N LEU A 242 -6.31 -4.88 5.13
CA LEU A 242 -5.09 -5.15 4.39
C LEU A 242 -4.20 -6.11 5.19
N THR A 243 -3.76 -7.19 4.54
CA THR A 243 -2.61 -7.99 5.01
C THR A 243 -1.46 -7.83 4.03
N LEU A 244 -0.33 -7.31 4.48
CA LEU A 244 0.86 -7.07 3.65
C LEU A 244 2.05 -7.88 4.17
N PHE A 245 2.57 -8.74 3.30
CA PHE A 245 3.83 -9.46 3.47
C PHE A 245 4.94 -8.76 2.68
N PHE A 246 6.08 -8.49 3.31
CA PHE A 246 7.16 -7.72 2.70
C PHE A 246 8.55 -8.00 3.28
N ASP A 247 9.61 -7.75 2.50
CA ASP A 247 10.97 -7.66 3.02
C ASP A 247 11.31 -6.24 3.47
N GLU A 248 10.94 -5.23 2.67
CA GLU A 248 11.29 -3.83 2.94
C GLU A 248 10.16 -2.85 2.57
N ILE A 249 9.79 -1.97 3.51
CA ILE A 249 9.03 -0.74 3.26
C ILE A 249 9.97 0.43 3.51
N GLN A 250 10.22 1.26 2.49
CA GLN A 250 11.17 2.37 2.56
C GLN A 250 10.55 3.67 2.11
N ASN A 251 10.42 4.62 3.02
CA ASN A 251 10.20 6.00 2.67
C ASN A 251 11.53 6.76 2.66
N LEU A 252 12.08 6.97 1.47
CA LEU A 252 13.33 7.67 1.21
C LEU A 252 13.11 9.14 0.83
N SER A 253 11.87 9.63 0.90
CA SER A 253 11.51 10.98 0.52
C SER A 253 12.28 12.02 1.34
N LYS A 254 12.62 13.17 0.74
CA LYS A 254 13.51 14.16 1.37
C LYS A 254 12.80 14.98 2.46
N GLU A 255 11.60 15.49 2.17
CA GLU A 255 10.91 16.49 3.01
C GLU A 255 9.94 15.88 4.03
N GLY A 256 9.40 14.67 3.82
CA GLY A 256 8.54 14.03 4.80
C GLY A 256 7.90 12.72 4.35
N GLY A 257 6.65 12.54 4.75
CA GLY A 257 5.87 11.34 4.49
C GLY A 257 6.15 10.20 5.47
N ASN A 258 5.12 9.43 5.79
CA ASN A 258 5.25 8.28 6.68
C ASN A 258 5.58 7.03 5.87
N ALA A 259 6.36 6.09 6.42
CA ALA A 259 6.52 4.80 5.74
C ALA A 259 5.19 4.04 5.72
N VAL A 260 4.46 4.05 6.84
CA VAL A 260 3.12 3.47 6.92
C VAL A 260 2.15 4.47 7.55
N THR A 261 0.96 4.61 6.96
CA THR A 261 -0.18 5.34 7.53
C THR A 261 -1.39 4.43 7.54
N ALA A 262 -2.01 4.23 8.70
CA ALA A 262 -3.28 3.53 8.85
C ALA A 262 -4.27 4.40 9.61
N SER A 263 -5.11 5.12 8.87
CA SER A 263 -6.11 6.03 9.43
C SER A 263 -7.45 5.34 9.71
N GLU A 264 -7.74 4.28 8.95
CA GLU A 264 -9.03 3.61 8.88
C GLU A 264 -8.86 2.10 8.64
N GLY A 265 -9.87 1.29 8.95
CA GLY A 265 -9.87 -0.15 8.66
C GLY A 265 -9.02 -1.01 9.61
N ILE A 266 -8.49 -2.11 9.08
CA ILE A 266 -7.63 -3.08 9.77
C ILE A 266 -6.34 -3.28 8.96
N LEU A 267 -5.18 -3.09 9.59
CA LEU A 267 -3.87 -3.31 8.99
C LEU A 267 -3.17 -4.52 9.63
N ASN A 268 -2.70 -5.45 8.81
CA ASN A 268 -1.84 -6.55 9.25
C ASN A 268 -0.53 -6.47 8.47
N LEU A 269 0.59 -6.26 9.16
CA LEU A 269 1.92 -6.20 8.57
C LEU A 269 2.76 -7.38 9.05
N ASN A 270 3.35 -8.11 8.10
CA ASN A 270 4.31 -9.17 8.39
C ASN A 270 5.54 -8.99 7.50
N GLY A 271 6.68 -8.65 8.09
CA GLY A 271 7.86 -8.42 7.28
C GLY A 271 9.14 -8.22 8.07
N ARG A 272 10.19 -7.79 7.37
CA ARG A 272 11.52 -7.65 7.97
C ARG A 272 11.83 -6.20 8.35
N TYR A 273 11.64 -5.24 7.46
CA TYR A 273 12.22 -3.90 7.66
C TYR A 273 11.28 -2.75 7.22
N ILE A 274 10.97 -1.84 8.15
CA ILE A 274 10.29 -0.57 7.87
C ILE A 274 11.25 0.59 8.13
N TYR A 275 11.41 1.48 7.16
CA TYR A 275 12.30 2.62 7.25
C TYR A 275 11.65 3.93 6.79
N SER A 276 11.85 4.98 7.57
CA SER A 276 11.52 6.35 7.18
C SER A 276 12.70 7.30 7.36
N LYS A 277 13.02 8.03 6.29
CA LYS A 277 14.11 9.02 6.28
C LYS A 277 13.73 10.33 6.98
N ALA A 278 12.51 10.83 6.76
CA ALA A 278 12.13 12.18 7.17
C ALA A 278 10.81 12.26 7.97
N GLY A 279 9.86 11.34 7.77
CA GLY A 279 8.61 11.29 8.53
C GLY A 279 8.55 10.19 9.59
N LEU A 280 7.32 9.79 9.95
CA LEU A 280 7.11 8.69 10.89
C LEU A 280 7.47 7.37 10.22
N SER A 281 7.95 6.43 11.02
CA SER A 281 7.99 5.03 10.59
C SER A 281 6.56 4.50 10.43
N MET A 282 5.66 4.84 11.36
CA MET A 282 4.24 4.50 11.28
C MET A 282 3.37 5.58 11.94
N ASP A 283 2.22 5.88 11.33
CA ASP A 283 1.11 6.65 11.94
C ASP A 283 -0.14 5.76 12.02
N LEU A 284 -0.51 5.34 13.23
CA LEU A 284 -1.50 4.30 13.49
C LEU A 284 -2.72 4.85 14.24
N ARG A 285 -3.85 4.99 13.54
CA ARG A 285 -5.15 5.46 14.05
C ARG A 285 -6.28 4.43 13.89
N ALA A 286 -5.96 3.29 13.31
CA ALA A 286 -6.83 2.16 13.04
C ALA A 286 -6.39 0.91 13.82
N ASP A 287 -7.13 -0.19 13.68
CA ASP A 287 -6.70 -1.50 14.18
C ASP A 287 -5.46 -1.95 13.42
N ALA A 288 -4.45 -2.43 14.15
CA ALA A 288 -3.20 -2.88 13.54
C ALA A 288 -2.57 -4.05 14.27
N ASP A 289 -2.14 -5.07 13.52
CA ASP A 289 -1.26 -6.15 13.99
C ASP A 289 0.05 -6.13 13.20
N ILE A 290 1.14 -5.79 13.87
CA ILE A 290 2.44 -5.50 13.26
C ILE A 290 3.45 -6.51 13.77
N LEU A 291 3.91 -7.41 12.90
CA LEU A 291 4.99 -8.36 13.15
C LEU A 291 6.17 -8.02 12.22
N VAL A 292 7.16 -7.29 12.74
CA VAL A 292 8.26 -6.74 11.92
C VAL A 292 9.58 -6.81 12.66
N ASP A 293 10.64 -7.33 12.05
CA ASP A 293 11.94 -7.42 12.75
C ASP A 293 12.48 -6.05 13.17
N GLU A 294 12.47 -5.08 12.26
CA GLU A 294 13.09 -3.77 12.45
C GLU A 294 12.20 -2.62 11.96
N ILE A 295 11.98 -1.64 12.84
CA ILE A 295 11.24 -0.41 12.53
C ILE A 295 12.13 0.78 12.85
N ILE A 296 12.49 1.58 11.83
CA ILE A 296 13.48 2.65 11.95
C ILE A 296 12.95 3.96 11.36
N SER A 297 13.03 5.06 12.12
CA SER A 297 12.92 6.42 11.60
C SER A 297 14.14 7.25 12.00
N LYS A 298 14.64 8.10 11.10
CA LYS A 298 15.78 8.99 11.39
C LYS A 298 15.40 10.25 12.16
N THR A 299 14.18 10.73 11.99
CA THR A 299 13.76 12.05 12.47
C THR A 299 12.67 11.96 13.53
N LYS A 300 11.75 11.01 13.38
CA LYS A 300 10.60 10.82 14.26
C LYS A 300 10.59 9.38 14.77
N GLY A 301 9.41 8.83 15.07
CA GLY A 301 9.23 7.49 15.58
C GLY A 301 7.95 6.86 15.05
N ILE A 302 7.21 6.22 15.95
CA ILE A 302 5.87 5.70 15.73
C ILE A 302 4.87 6.66 16.40
N ASN A 303 3.76 6.96 15.72
CA ASN A 303 2.62 7.63 16.31
C ASN A 303 1.46 6.63 16.47
N ILE A 304 0.87 6.59 17.67
CA ILE A 304 -0.29 5.76 17.99
C ILE A 304 -1.40 6.68 18.49
N ASP A 305 -2.45 6.82 17.69
CA ASP A 305 -3.63 7.66 17.93
C ASP A 305 -4.92 6.87 17.61
N ASN A 306 -5.01 5.65 18.13
CA ASN A 306 -6.15 4.75 17.91
C ASN A 306 -7.23 4.96 18.99
N ASN A 307 -7.78 6.16 19.06
CA ASN A 307 -8.73 6.51 20.13
C ASN A 307 -10.02 5.65 20.08
N PRO A 308 -10.43 5.03 21.21
CA PRO A 308 -11.54 4.07 21.30
C PRO A 308 -12.93 4.71 21.31
N SER A 309 -13.04 6.05 21.32
CA SER A 309 -14.32 6.75 21.24
C SER A 309 -15.17 6.38 20.01
N SER A 310 -14.59 5.70 19.01
CA SER A 310 -15.27 5.16 17.82
C SER A 310 -15.24 3.62 17.69
N GLY A 311 -14.82 2.87 18.72
CA GLY A 311 -14.78 1.40 18.71
C GLY A 311 -13.66 0.80 19.58
N ASN A 312 -13.62 -0.52 19.73
CA ASN A 312 -12.57 -1.22 20.48
C ASN A 312 -11.27 -1.37 19.67
N LYS A 313 -10.74 -0.25 19.16
CA LYS A 313 -9.51 -0.27 18.36
C LYS A 313 -8.33 -0.74 19.22
N LYS A 314 -7.46 -1.59 18.68
CA LYS A 314 -6.24 -2.09 19.32
C LYS A 314 -5.10 -2.16 18.32
N VAL A 315 -3.94 -1.65 18.74
CA VAL A 315 -2.67 -1.77 18.00
C VAL A 315 -1.78 -2.78 18.71
N ILE A 316 -1.21 -3.74 17.98
CA ILE A 316 -0.22 -4.69 18.48
C ILE A 316 1.05 -4.50 17.66
N ILE A 317 2.18 -4.27 18.34
CA ILE A 317 3.49 -4.14 17.72
C ILE A 317 4.42 -5.18 18.35
N ASP A 318 4.82 -6.14 17.54
CA ASP A 318 5.79 -7.18 17.84
C ASP A 318 7.01 -6.98 16.94
N ALA A 319 8.12 -6.55 17.54
CA ALA A 319 9.33 -6.22 16.79
C ALA A 319 10.59 -6.55 17.57
N ASN A 320 11.72 -6.75 16.88
CA ASN A 320 13.01 -6.94 17.54
C ASN A 320 13.66 -5.58 17.87
N ILE A 321 13.55 -4.62 16.95
CA ILE A 321 14.17 -3.29 17.07
C ILE A 321 13.17 -2.20 16.67
N ILE A 322 13.07 -1.16 17.50
CA ILE A 322 12.37 0.08 17.18
C ILE A 322 13.33 1.25 17.40
N GLU A 323 13.74 1.93 16.35
CA GLU A 323 14.65 3.07 16.41
C GLU A 323 13.95 4.35 15.92
N GLY A 324 14.11 5.44 16.68
CA GLY A 324 13.52 6.73 16.35
C GLY A 324 14.29 7.89 16.98
N SER A 325 13.81 9.10 16.75
CA SER A 325 14.31 10.34 17.36
C SER A 325 13.15 11.16 17.93
N ASN A 326 13.45 12.29 18.58
CA ASN A 326 12.50 13.14 19.29
C ASN A 326 11.58 13.98 18.40
N GLY A 327 11.59 13.83 17.07
CA GLY A 327 10.74 14.62 16.18
C GLY A 327 9.24 14.37 16.32
N ASN A 328 8.83 13.49 17.25
CA ASN A 328 7.46 13.24 17.64
C ASN A 328 7.36 12.96 19.16
N ASP A 329 8.01 13.78 19.99
CA ASP A 329 8.02 13.70 21.47
C ASP A 329 8.65 12.43 22.09
N GLY A 330 8.96 11.41 21.28
CA GLY A 330 9.63 10.17 21.67
C GLY A 330 9.75 9.19 20.50
N VAL A 331 10.32 8.00 20.75
CA VAL A 331 10.38 6.92 19.74
C VAL A 331 9.00 6.35 19.47
N ILE A 332 8.17 6.24 20.50
CA ILE A 332 6.74 5.95 20.38
C ILE A 332 5.98 7.08 21.06
N ARG A 333 5.08 7.72 20.31
CA ARG A 333 4.14 8.71 20.83
C ARG A 333 2.76 8.08 20.94
N SER A 334 2.23 8.06 22.16
CA SER A 334 0.86 7.65 22.46
C SER A 334 0.01 8.89 22.66
N ALA A 335 -0.96 9.09 21.77
CA ALA A 335 -1.97 10.12 21.92
C ALA A 335 -2.98 9.81 23.04
N THR A 336 -3.87 10.77 23.28
CA THR A 336 -4.92 10.62 24.28
C THR A 336 -5.98 9.60 23.86
N GLY A 337 -6.05 8.50 24.61
CA GLY A 337 -7.03 7.44 24.39
C GLY A 337 -6.43 6.19 23.73
N SER A 338 -5.14 6.17 23.41
CA SER A 338 -4.58 5.03 22.67
C SER A 338 -4.64 3.71 23.46
N ASN A 339 -4.87 2.62 22.73
CA ASN A 339 -4.94 1.25 23.26
C ASN A 339 -4.00 0.34 22.48
N TYR A 340 -2.90 -0.09 23.09
CA TYR A 340 -1.88 -0.84 22.38
C TYR A 340 -1.05 -1.80 23.23
N VAL A 341 -0.46 -2.78 22.54
CA VAL A 341 0.57 -3.69 23.05
C VAL A 341 1.85 -3.43 22.28
N VAL A 342 2.97 -3.23 22.98
CA VAL A 342 4.31 -3.28 22.37
C VAL A 342 5.10 -4.39 23.05
N ARG A 343 5.68 -5.30 22.26
CA ARG A 343 6.39 -6.44 22.80
C ARG A 343 7.67 -6.83 22.05
N ASN A 344 8.54 -7.53 22.75
CA ASN A 344 9.80 -8.14 22.28
C ASN A 344 10.86 -7.17 21.72
N ALA A 345 10.64 -5.86 21.84
CA ALA A 345 11.44 -4.86 21.16
C ALA A 345 12.55 -4.27 22.03
N LYS A 346 13.69 -4.03 21.38
CA LYS A 346 14.66 -3.03 21.81
C LYS A 346 14.31 -1.68 21.21
N ILE A 347 13.77 -0.78 22.04
CA ILE A 347 13.44 0.59 21.69
C ILE A 347 14.67 1.47 21.91
N LYS A 348 15.10 2.22 20.89
CA LYS A 348 16.27 3.09 20.97
C LYS A 348 15.94 4.49 20.46
N ASN A 349 16.13 5.47 21.34
CA ASN A 349 16.11 6.86 20.96
C ASN A 349 17.50 7.30 20.49
N THR A 350 17.56 7.90 19.30
CA THR A 350 18.79 8.36 18.64
C THR A 350 19.03 9.86 18.73
N ALA A 351 18.12 10.60 19.37
CA ALA A 351 18.27 12.03 19.58
C ALA A 351 19.57 12.33 20.32
N THR A 352 20.28 13.35 19.85
CA THR A 352 21.52 13.83 20.46
C THR A 352 21.29 14.97 21.46
N SER A 353 20.03 15.41 21.60
CA SER A 353 19.58 16.45 22.53
C SER A 353 18.56 15.92 23.52
N SER A 354 18.65 16.34 24.78
CA SER A 354 17.65 16.03 25.81
C SER A 354 16.40 16.93 25.68
N PRO A 355 15.22 16.45 26.11
CA PRO A 355 14.97 15.13 26.72
C PRO A 355 14.93 14.01 25.67
N SER A 356 15.69 12.93 25.85
CA SER A 356 15.61 11.72 25.04
C SER A 356 14.54 10.79 25.61
N ILE A 357 13.43 10.61 24.88
CA ILE A 357 12.24 9.90 25.37
C ILE A 357 12.00 8.61 24.59
N GLY A 358 11.90 7.48 25.30
CA GLY A 358 11.56 6.19 24.69
C GLY A 358 10.11 6.16 24.26
N ILE A 359 9.20 6.14 25.24
CA ILE A 359 7.75 6.18 25.02
C ILE A 359 7.20 7.46 25.67
N TYR A 360 6.55 8.30 24.87
CA TYR A 360 5.82 9.48 25.29
C TYR A 360 4.32 9.18 25.36
N ILE A 361 3.67 9.57 26.46
CA ILE A 361 2.23 9.41 26.65
C ILE A 361 1.62 10.79 26.90
N GLU A 362 0.73 11.20 26.00
CA GLU A 362 0.02 12.46 26.09
C GLU A 362 -0.95 12.52 27.28
N THR A 363 -1.23 13.74 27.75
CA THR A 363 -2.15 14.02 28.85
C THR A 363 -3.57 13.52 28.57
N GLY A 364 -4.09 12.68 29.46
CA GLY A 364 -5.51 12.29 29.46
C GLY A 364 -6.35 13.11 30.43
N THR A 365 -7.57 13.45 30.04
CA THR A 365 -8.59 14.02 30.95
C THR A 365 -9.42 12.95 31.65
N ASN A 366 -9.48 11.72 31.12
CA ASN A 366 -10.22 10.58 31.65
C ASN A 366 -9.33 9.35 31.83
N THR A 367 -9.50 8.59 32.92
CA THR A 367 -8.68 7.41 33.29
C THR A 367 -9.00 6.13 32.53
N LEU A 368 -10.18 6.05 31.91
CA LEU A 368 -10.72 4.78 31.41
C LEU A 368 -10.49 4.58 29.91
N ASP A 369 -9.90 5.55 29.22
CA ASP A 369 -9.83 5.55 27.76
C ASP A 369 -8.47 5.08 27.22
N GLN A 370 -7.47 4.79 28.08
CA GLN A 370 -6.13 4.36 27.65
C GLN A 370 -5.75 3.02 28.29
N ALA A 371 -5.35 2.05 27.46
CA ALA A 371 -4.84 0.75 27.91
C ALA A 371 -3.52 0.44 27.21
N ILE A 372 -2.43 0.37 27.98
CA ILE A 372 -1.08 0.19 27.45
C ILE A 372 -0.48 -1.08 28.06
N GLU A 373 -0.07 -2.01 27.20
CA GLU A 373 0.61 -3.24 27.62
C GLU A 373 2.02 -3.27 27.02
N LEU A 374 3.00 -3.48 27.90
CA LEU A 374 4.43 -3.49 27.56
C LEU A 374 5.01 -4.84 27.98
N GLU A 375 5.53 -5.61 27.03
CA GLU A 375 6.01 -6.97 27.28
C GLU A 375 7.44 -7.17 26.77
N ASN A 376 8.35 -7.64 27.62
CA ASN A 376 9.72 -7.97 27.20
C ASN A 376 10.44 -6.84 26.40
N LEU A 377 10.47 -5.62 26.96
CA LEU A 377 11.05 -4.44 26.29
C LEU A 377 12.37 -4.00 26.89
N ILE A 378 13.32 -3.62 26.03
CA ILE A 378 14.55 -2.93 26.42
C ILE A 378 14.48 -1.50 25.86
N ILE A 379 14.43 -0.49 26.73
CA ILE A 379 14.32 0.92 26.31
C ILE A 379 15.62 1.66 26.58
N VAL A 380 16.31 2.02 25.49
CA VAL A 380 17.59 2.72 25.48
C VAL A 380 17.36 4.20 25.16
N THR A 381 17.46 5.04 26.18
CA THR A 381 17.44 6.51 26.06
C THR A 381 18.80 7.11 26.46
N GLY A 382 18.94 8.43 26.30
CA GLY A 382 20.18 9.18 26.58
C GLY A 382 20.72 9.06 28.01
N VAL A 383 21.78 9.83 28.29
CA VAL A 383 22.57 9.75 29.52
C VAL A 383 22.30 10.89 30.52
N ASP A 384 21.41 11.82 30.19
CA ASP A 384 21.03 12.92 31.09
C ASP A 384 19.91 12.48 32.06
N THR A 385 19.82 13.19 33.18
CA THR A 385 18.79 13.14 34.21
C THR A 385 17.40 13.53 33.70
N THR A 386 17.31 14.23 32.57
CA THR A 386 16.05 14.62 31.91
C THR A 386 15.63 13.68 30.78
N ASP A 387 16.33 12.54 30.62
CA ASP A 387 15.99 11.50 29.64
C ASP A 387 15.11 10.41 30.28
N PHE A 388 14.03 10.02 29.58
CA PHE A 388 12.97 9.19 30.14
C PHE A 388 12.70 7.96 29.28
N SER A 389 12.81 6.75 29.84
CA SER A 389 12.37 5.54 29.13
C SER A 389 10.86 5.57 28.85
N LEU A 390 10.10 6.09 29.80
CA LEU A 390 8.67 6.35 29.70
C LEU A 390 8.38 7.73 30.31
N PHE A 391 7.70 8.59 29.57
CA PHE A 391 7.28 9.91 30.02
C PHE A 391 5.78 10.08 29.82
N ARG A 392 5.09 10.57 30.85
CA ARG A 392 3.69 11.00 30.76
C ARG A 392 3.58 12.48 31.05
N ASP A 393 2.96 13.21 30.13
CA ASP A 393 2.70 14.63 30.30
C ASP A 393 1.55 14.90 31.30
N GLY A 394 1.58 16.06 31.97
CA GLY A 394 0.55 16.65 32.86
C GLY A 394 0.32 16.05 34.26
N THR A 395 -0.81 16.45 34.88
CA THR A 395 -1.06 16.36 36.34
C THR A 395 -2.27 15.53 36.76
N THR A 396 -3.03 14.96 35.82
CA THR A 396 -4.31 14.26 36.08
C THR A 396 -4.23 12.74 35.85
N VAL A 397 -4.75 12.03 36.86
CA VAL A 397 -5.26 10.64 37.00
C VAL A 397 -4.60 9.47 36.22
N GLY A 398 -4.49 8.33 36.90
CA GLY A 398 -3.71 7.16 36.50
C GLY A 398 -4.13 6.47 35.19
N ILE A 399 -3.14 6.09 34.40
CA ILE A 399 -3.22 5.11 33.30
C ILE A 399 -3.07 3.66 33.77
N ILE A 400 -3.65 2.74 33.00
CA ILE A 400 -3.38 1.31 33.13
C ILE A 400 -2.18 0.98 32.25
N ILE A 401 -1.04 0.75 32.90
CA ILE A 401 0.12 0.10 32.27
C ILE A 401 0.24 -1.30 32.84
N LYS A 402 0.15 -2.31 31.98
CA LYS A 402 0.51 -3.67 32.32
C LYS A 402 1.94 -3.92 31.83
N ASN A 403 2.88 -4.06 32.77
CA ASN A 403 4.27 -4.40 32.44
C ASN A 403 4.52 -5.88 32.76
N LEU A 404 4.87 -6.64 31.72
CA LEU A 404 5.21 -8.07 31.83
C LEU A 404 6.72 -8.33 31.65
N GLY A 405 7.57 -7.30 31.54
CA GLY A 405 9.02 -7.42 31.30
C GLY A 405 9.94 -6.54 32.15
N LEU A 406 11.25 -6.63 31.87
CA LEU A 406 12.35 -5.97 32.61
C LEU A 406 12.94 -4.78 31.83
N PHE A 407 12.75 -3.54 32.31
CA PHE A 407 13.37 -2.36 31.69
C PHE A 407 14.88 -2.28 31.97
N VAL A 408 15.71 -2.00 30.95
CA VAL A 408 17.16 -1.81 31.09
C VAL A 408 17.63 -0.54 30.36
N LYS A 409 18.24 0.43 31.08
CA LYS A 409 18.85 1.66 30.53
C LYS A 409 20.32 1.46 30.14
N LYS A 410 20.82 2.31 29.22
CA LYS A 410 22.16 2.29 28.59
C LYS A 410 23.34 2.44 29.57
N ASP A 411 23.12 2.93 30.79
CA ASP A 411 24.20 3.25 31.72
C ASP A 411 23.97 2.59 33.09
N LYS A 412 24.97 1.83 33.56
CA LYS A 412 24.89 1.07 34.82
C LYS A 412 24.92 1.96 36.08
N ASN A 413 25.15 3.26 35.91
CA ASN A 413 25.45 4.18 37.00
C ASN A 413 24.42 5.31 37.21
N THR A 414 23.31 5.35 36.47
CA THR A 414 22.24 6.33 36.68
C THR A 414 20.90 5.64 36.95
N LEU A 415 20.17 6.19 37.93
CA LEU A 415 18.86 5.70 38.36
C LEU A 415 17.89 5.60 37.17
N VAL A 416 17.06 4.55 37.14
CA VAL A 416 15.92 4.48 36.22
C VAL A 416 14.92 5.54 36.66
N THR A 417 14.86 6.65 35.93
CA THR A 417 13.87 7.71 36.19
C THR A 417 12.65 7.46 35.32
N PHE A 418 11.60 6.90 35.92
CA PHE A 418 10.24 7.03 35.40
C PHE A 418 9.73 8.41 35.81
N ALA A 419 9.61 9.34 34.86
CA ALA A 419 8.91 10.60 35.12
C ALA A 419 7.45 10.42 34.71
N ILE A 420 6.60 10.19 35.71
CA ILE A 420 5.17 10.06 35.52
C ILE A 420 4.49 11.17 36.33
N GLY A 421 4.29 12.33 35.69
CA GLY A 421 3.69 13.51 36.31
C GLY A 421 4.50 14.12 37.46
N THR A 422 3.97 15.21 38.04
CA THR A 422 4.57 15.93 39.18
C THR A 422 4.10 15.43 40.55
N SER A 423 3.25 14.40 40.60
CA SER A 423 2.78 13.81 41.85
C SER A 423 2.49 12.31 41.71
N THR A 424 3.14 11.56 42.59
CA THR A 424 2.93 10.14 42.91
C THR A 424 1.47 9.70 42.80
N ASN A 425 1.15 8.75 41.91
CA ASN A 425 0.01 7.82 42.05
C ASN A 425 0.03 6.72 40.98
N TYR A 426 0.70 5.59 41.23
CA TYR A 426 0.41 4.33 40.52
C TYR A 426 0.41 3.12 41.44
N LYS A 427 -0.55 2.24 41.14
CA LYS A 427 -0.66 0.86 41.60
C LYS A 427 0.16 0.00 40.61
N TYR A 428 1.29 -0.53 41.06
CA TYR A 428 1.90 -1.67 40.40
C TYR A 428 0.90 -2.83 40.47
N VAL A 429 0.59 -3.49 39.35
CA VAL A 429 0.19 -4.90 39.43
C VAL A 429 1.49 -5.67 39.56
N VAL A 430 1.90 -5.91 40.81
CA VAL A 430 2.90 -6.93 41.11
C VAL A 430 2.25 -8.25 40.70
N SER A 431 2.59 -8.78 39.53
CA SER A 431 2.35 -10.19 39.27
C SER A 431 3.32 -10.97 40.14
N THR A 432 2.79 -11.85 40.98
CA THR A 432 3.59 -12.75 41.82
C THR A 432 4.31 -13.85 41.02
N ASP A 433 4.16 -13.86 39.69
CA ASP A 433 4.69 -14.92 38.83
C ASP A 433 6.11 -14.65 38.31
N VAL A 434 6.78 -13.61 38.81
CA VAL A 434 8.19 -13.32 38.52
C VAL A 434 9.00 -13.43 39.82
N ALA A 435 9.18 -14.66 40.27
CA ALA A 435 10.16 -15.06 41.28
C ALA A 435 10.91 -16.31 40.80
#